data_AF-A0A397W0B1-F1
#
_entry.id   AF-A0A397W0B1-F1
#
_cell.length_a   1.000
_cell.length_b   1.000
_cell.length_c   1.000
_cell.angle_alpha   90.00
_cell.angle_beta   90.00
_cell.angle_gamma   90.00
#
_symmetry.space_group_name_H-M   'P 1'
#
loop_
_entity.id
_entity.type
_entity.pdbx_description
1 polymer ?
#
loop_
_entity_poly.entity_id
_entity_poly.type
_entity_poly.pdbx_seq_one_letter_code
_entity_poly.pdbx_strand_id
1 'polypeptide(L)'
;MELGKVVDYSKFRKFSRIQYDYSSHLLHLTSSLTMLRKYLKPEIRSEINDPKISPETIFDEYGIHFISSLKMGVRIVLSASTNKLNYNSKANFKLVAKAAALEIFKGEVSEEYKEEVKKFRSNSDFNLNACGGDVSALGNDMMHPNMDKWSETISNNPVFITFDRLKSLSFIGDLAEDETRRNQFIDAWPIYANNHRREFKSFDPSYLEYAYVTSTTSASRYIFYDGDVFALGTKPVIKEGSKS
;
A
#
# COMPACT_ATOMS: atom_id res chain seq x y z
N MET A 1 21.33 20.37 -9.57
CA MET A 1 20.75 19.83 -8.33
C MET A 1 20.50 18.35 -8.58
N GLU A 2 21.43 17.50 -8.16
CA GLU A 2 21.25 16.05 -8.29
C GLU A 2 20.36 15.55 -7.15
N LEU A 3 19.39 14.69 -7.48
CA LEU A 3 18.53 14.03 -6.50
C LEU A 3 19.28 12.84 -5.87
N GLY A 4 18.96 12.54 -4.61
CA GLY A 4 19.60 11.47 -3.84
C GLY A 4 19.53 10.10 -4.54
N LYS A 5 20.56 9.26 -4.34
CA LYS A 5 20.57 7.87 -4.82
C LYS A 5 19.48 7.07 -4.11
N VAL A 6 18.37 6.81 -4.82
CA VAL A 6 17.26 5.91 -4.47
C VAL A 6 17.72 4.72 -3.59
N VAL A 7 17.45 4.78 -2.29
CA VAL A 7 17.80 3.69 -1.33
C VAL A 7 16.59 2.79 -1.10
N ASP A 8 16.49 1.74 -1.90
CA ASP A 8 15.43 0.73 -1.81
C ASP A 8 15.16 0.24 -0.36
N TYR A 9 13.98 0.56 0.15
CA TYR A 9 13.49 0.15 1.46
C TYR A 9 13.39 -1.38 1.62
N SER A 10 13.30 -2.16 0.53
CA SER A 10 13.31 -3.64 0.60
C SER A 10 14.61 -4.19 1.21
N LYS A 11 15.68 -3.40 1.24
CA LYS A 11 16.93 -3.72 1.98
C LYS A 11 16.68 -3.88 3.48
N PHE A 12 15.87 -3.01 4.09
CA PHE A 12 15.70 -2.93 5.55
C PHE A 12 14.30 -3.35 6.03
N ARG A 13 13.26 -3.21 5.20
CA ARG A 13 11.89 -3.65 5.50
C ARG A 13 11.48 -4.83 4.63
N LYS A 14 10.64 -5.70 5.17
CA LYS A 14 9.97 -6.78 4.44
C LYS A 14 8.47 -6.66 4.64
N PHE A 15 7.75 -6.55 3.54
CA PHE A 15 6.31 -6.31 3.56
C PHE A 15 5.54 -7.62 3.42
N SER A 16 4.42 -7.74 4.13
CA SER A 16 3.42 -8.78 3.91
C SER A 16 2.02 -8.21 3.97
N ARG A 17 1.13 -8.74 3.12
CA ARG A 17 -0.31 -8.44 3.15
C ARG A 17 -1.06 -9.77 3.15
N ILE A 18 -1.62 -10.13 4.31
CA ILE A 18 -2.50 -11.29 4.47
C ILE A 18 -3.93 -10.79 4.32
N GLN A 19 -4.76 -11.53 3.59
CA GLN A 19 -6.14 -11.18 3.30
C GLN A 19 -7.02 -12.43 3.45
N TYR A 20 -8.12 -12.27 4.16
CA TYR A 20 -9.21 -13.25 4.21
C TYR A 20 -10.46 -12.57 3.66
N ASP A 21 -11.01 -13.16 2.60
CA ASP A 21 -12.22 -12.69 1.91
C ASP A 21 -13.32 -13.74 2.12
N TYR A 22 -14.39 -13.39 2.84
CA TYR A 22 -15.62 -14.19 2.83
C TYR A 22 -16.49 -13.68 1.68
N SER A 23 -16.59 -14.48 0.62
CA SER A 23 -17.42 -14.14 -0.55
C SER A 23 -18.82 -14.75 -0.39
N SER A 24 -19.84 -13.90 -0.26
CA SER A 24 -21.24 -14.33 -0.22
C SER A 24 -21.84 -14.44 -1.64
N HIS A 25 -21.43 -13.56 -2.56
CA HIS A 25 -21.94 -13.53 -3.92
C HIS A 25 -20.82 -13.28 -4.94
N LEU A 26 -21.03 -13.76 -6.17
CA LEU A 26 -20.25 -13.42 -7.37
C LEU A 26 -21.21 -12.71 -8.34
N LEU A 27 -20.93 -11.46 -8.68
CA LEU A 27 -21.68 -10.69 -9.68
C LEU A 27 -20.85 -10.62 -10.96
N HIS A 28 -21.41 -11.04 -12.09
CA HIS A 28 -20.70 -11.13 -13.37
C HIS A 28 -21.58 -10.68 -14.54
N LEU A 29 -21.02 -9.85 -15.42
CA LEU A 29 -21.66 -9.45 -16.67
C LEU A 29 -21.55 -10.59 -17.69
N THR A 30 -22.60 -11.42 -17.77
CA THR A 30 -22.72 -12.53 -18.73
C THR A 30 -23.04 -12.09 -20.17
N SER A 31 -23.31 -10.80 -20.39
CA SER A 31 -23.63 -10.24 -21.72
C SER A 31 -22.38 -10.12 -22.60
N SER A 32 -22.53 -10.41 -23.90
CA SER A 32 -21.49 -10.13 -24.88
C SER A 32 -21.25 -8.63 -25.04
N LEU A 33 -20.06 -8.23 -25.51
CA LEU A 33 -19.72 -6.83 -25.78
C LEU A 33 -20.78 -6.13 -26.66
N THR A 34 -21.27 -6.80 -27.70
CA THR A 34 -22.34 -6.30 -28.59
C THR A 34 -23.66 -6.01 -27.88
N MET A 35 -23.94 -6.68 -26.76
CA MET A 35 -25.10 -6.38 -25.90
C MET A 35 -24.77 -5.30 -24.86
N LEU A 36 -23.57 -5.31 -24.27
CA LEU A 36 -23.12 -4.26 -23.35
C LEU A 36 -23.13 -2.88 -24.01
N ARG A 37 -22.65 -2.76 -25.26
CA ARG A 37 -22.68 -1.51 -26.06
C ARG A 37 -24.09 -0.92 -26.22
N LYS A 38 -25.15 -1.75 -26.22
CA LYS A 38 -26.55 -1.30 -26.31
C LYS A 38 -27.11 -0.74 -25.00
N TYR A 39 -26.50 -1.11 -23.87
CA TYR A 39 -26.90 -0.69 -22.52
C TYR A 39 -25.93 0.32 -21.90
N LEU A 40 -24.95 0.83 -22.66
CA LEU A 40 -24.20 2.01 -22.28
C LEU A 40 -25.16 3.20 -22.17
N LYS A 41 -24.89 4.09 -21.20
CA LYS A 41 -25.59 5.37 -21.13
C LYS A 41 -25.31 6.19 -22.41
N PRO A 42 -26.30 6.94 -22.94
CA PRO A 42 -26.15 7.66 -24.21
C PRO A 42 -24.93 8.60 -24.25
N GLU A 43 -24.62 9.29 -23.15
CA GLU A 43 -23.49 10.20 -23.02
C GLU A 43 -22.15 9.47 -23.17
N ILE A 44 -21.90 8.44 -22.35
CA ILE A 44 -20.69 7.60 -22.40
C ILE A 44 -20.53 6.97 -23.79
N ARG A 45 -21.65 6.51 -24.39
CA ARG A 45 -21.66 5.91 -25.73
C ARG A 45 -21.30 6.94 -26.82
N SER A 46 -21.73 8.19 -26.67
CA SER A 46 -21.37 9.27 -27.59
C SER A 46 -19.87 9.58 -27.51
N GLU A 47 -19.33 9.72 -26.29
CA GLU A 47 -17.95 10.15 -26.06
C GLU A 47 -16.91 9.09 -26.42
N ILE A 48 -17.18 7.81 -26.10
CA ILE A 48 -16.33 6.69 -26.51
C ILE A 48 -16.19 6.62 -28.04
N ASN A 49 -17.21 7.04 -28.80
CA ASN A 49 -17.22 6.95 -30.26
C ASN A 49 -16.96 8.29 -30.99
N ASP A 50 -16.80 9.42 -30.31
CA ASP A 50 -16.41 10.69 -30.96
C ASP A 50 -14.89 10.72 -31.23
N PRO A 51 -14.43 10.71 -32.50
CA PRO A 51 -13.00 10.75 -32.83
C PRO A 51 -12.29 12.05 -32.45
N LYS A 52 -13.02 13.10 -32.01
CA LYS A 52 -12.44 14.36 -31.51
C LYS A 52 -12.00 14.28 -30.05
N ILE A 53 -12.58 13.36 -29.27
CA ILE A 53 -12.20 13.14 -27.87
C ILE A 53 -11.05 12.15 -27.85
N SER A 54 -9.97 12.43 -27.12
CA SER A 54 -8.82 11.53 -27.09
C SER A 54 -9.11 10.31 -26.20
N PRO A 55 -8.52 9.13 -26.49
CA PRO A 55 -8.63 7.96 -25.61
C PRO A 55 -8.19 8.25 -24.17
N GLU A 56 -7.18 9.10 -23.99
CA GLU A 56 -6.69 9.54 -22.68
C GLU A 56 -7.77 10.31 -21.89
N THR A 57 -8.50 11.22 -22.53
CA THR A 57 -9.62 11.94 -21.88
C THR A 57 -10.69 10.96 -21.36
N ILE A 58 -10.97 9.90 -22.11
CA ILE A 58 -11.89 8.82 -21.70
C ILE A 58 -11.29 7.98 -20.57
N PHE A 59 -9.97 7.75 -20.57
CA PHE A 59 -9.26 7.04 -19.50
C PHE A 59 -9.15 7.84 -18.18
N ASP A 60 -9.09 9.17 -18.26
CA ASP A 60 -9.08 10.06 -17.10
C ASP A 60 -10.47 10.13 -16.43
N GLU A 61 -11.55 10.30 -17.22
CA GLU A 61 -12.93 10.45 -16.71
C GLU A 61 -13.54 9.11 -16.26
N TYR A 62 -13.41 8.05 -17.09
CA TYR A 62 -14.10 6.77 -16.87
C TYR A 62 -13.19 5.61 -16.44
N GLY A 63 -11.87 5.80 -16.52
CA GLY A 63 -10.89 4.76 -16.26
C GLY A 63 -10.61 3.84 -17.47
N ILE A 64 -9.42 3.25 -17.49
CA ILE A 64 -8.97 2.33 -18.56
C ILE A 64 -9.79 1.02 -18.68
N HIS A 65 -10.52 0.62 -17.65
CA HIS A 65 -11.23 -0.66 -17.59
C HIS A 65 -12.55 -0.51 -16.81
N PHE A 66 -13.59 -1.21 -17.26
CA PHE A 66 -14.84 -1.38 -16.51
C PHE A 66 -14.86 -2.73 -15.77
N ILE A 67 -15.66 -2.82 -14.69
CA ILE A 67 -15.77 -4.03 -13.88
C ILE A 67 -16.77 -4.99 -14.55
N SER A 68 -16.30 -6.18 -14.91
CA SER A 68 -17.08 -7.23 -15.58
C SER A 68 -17.29 -8.47 -14.72
N SER A 69 -16.52 -8.65 -13.64
CA SER A 69 -16.79 -9.65 -12.59
C SER A 69 -16.28 -9.17 -11.24
N LEU A 70 -17.06 -9.36 -10.17
CA LEU A 70 -16.69 -8.99 -8.82
C LEU A 70 -17.31 -9.93 -7.77
N LYS A 71 -16.68 -10.00 -6.60
CA LYS A 71 -17.19 -10.72 -5.44
C LYS A 71 -17.66 -9.73 -4.38
N MET A 72 -18.84 -10.03 -3.84
CA MET A 72 -19.45 -9.30 -2.72
C MET A 72 -19.37 -10.13 -1.44
N GLY A 73 -19.26 -9.47 -0.30
CA GLY A 73 -19.19 -10.10 1.01
C GLY A 73 -18.42 -9.24 1.99
N VAL A 74 -17.53 -9.84 2.78
CA VAL A 74 -16.63 -9.10 3.68
C VAL A 74 -15.17 -9.49 3.47
N ARG A 75 -14.29 -8.58 3.86
CA ARG A 75 -12.84 -8.75 3.79
C ARG A 75 -12.21 -8.28 5.08
N ILE A 76 -11.16 -8.97 5.50
CA ILE A 76 -10.14 -8.41 6.39
C ILE A 76 -8.73 -8.54 5.80
N VAL A 77 -7.91 -7.53 6.07
CA VAL A 77 -6.52 -7.40 5.63
C VAL A 77 -5.64 -7.08 6.82
N LEU A 78 -4.63 -7.92 7.07
CA LEU A 78 -3.47 -7.59 7.88
C LEU A 78 -2.33 -7.18 6.94
N SER A 79 -1.90 -5.92 7.02
CA SER A 79 -0.68 -5.43 6.37
C SER A 79 0.41 -5.28 7.43
N ALA A 80 1.63 -5.70 7.13
CA ALA A 80 2.78 -5.61 8.04
C ALA A 80 4.04 -5.14 7.31
N SER A 81 4.84 -4.30 7.98
CA SER A 81 6.17 -3.85 7.57
C SER A 81 7.20 -4.30 8.60
N THR A 82 7.90 -5.41 8.35
CA THR A 82 8.84 -6.01 9.30
C THR A 82 10.25 -5.46 9.12
N ASN A 83 10.94 -5.08 10.21
CA ASN A 83 12.34 -4.68 10.18
C ASN A 83 13.28 -5.90 10.06
N LYS A 84 13.94 -6.04 8.91
CA LYS A 84 14.86 -7.14 8.57
C LYS A 84 16.17 -7.15 9.36
N LEU A 85 16.57 -6.03 9.96
CA LEU A 85 17.79 -5.96 10.76
C LEU A 85 17.60 -6.65 12.12
N ASN A 86 16.40 -6.53 12.69
CA ASN A 86 16.08 -7.06 14.01
C ASN A 86 15.31 -8.40 13.92
N TYR A 87 14.54 -8.61 12.83
CA TYR A 87 13.85 -9.87 12.57
C TYR A 87 14.80 -10.93 12.00
N ASN A 88 15.38 -11.75 12.88
CA ASN A 88 16.05 -12.99 12.51
C ASN A 88 15.13 -14.19 12.83
N SER A 89 14.89 -15.03 11.84
CA SER A 89 13.91 -16.13 11.88
C SER A 89 14.36 -17.28 11.00
N LYS A 90 14.26 -18.51 11.51
CA LYS A 90 14.52 -19.74 10.74
C LYS A 90 13.28 -20.18 9.94
N ALA A 91 12.10 -19.70 10.34
CA ALA A 91 10.84 -20.04 9.71
C ALA A 91 10.59 -19.22 8.43
N ASN A 92 9.78 -19.76 7.51
CA ASN A 92 9.40 -19.02 6.32
C ASN A 92 8.50 -17.83 6.70
N PHE A 93 8.98 -16.61 6.45
CA PHE A 93 8.27 -15.35 6.71
C PHE A 93 6.79 -15.32 6.24
N LYS A 94 6.46 -15.96 5.11
CA LYS A 94 5.07 -16.03 4.61
C LYS A 94 4.18 -16.93 5.47
N LEU A 95 4.76 -17.94 6.13
CA LEU A 95 4.07 -18.79 7.10
C LEU A 95 3.96 -18.09 8.46
N VAL A 96 5.03 -17.43 8.93
CA VAL A 96 4.98 -16.65 10.18
C VAL A 96 3.96 -15.50 10.10
N ALA A 97 3.93 -14.75 9.00
CA ALA A 97 2.93 -13.71 8.80
C ALA A 97 1.49 -14.25 8.73
N LYS A 98 1.29 -15.48 8.23
CA LYS A 98 -0.02 -16.18 8.28
C LYS A 98 -0.38 -16.63 9.69
N ALA A 99 0.57 -17.19 10.44
CA ALA A 99 0.36 -17.63 11.81
C ALA A 99 0.03 -16.44 12.73
N ALA A 100 0.71 -15.30 12.55
CA ALA A 100 0.39 -14.04 13.23
C ALA A 100 -0.99 -13.51 12.84
N ALA A 101 -1.42 -13.68 11.58
CA ALA A 101 -2.77 -13.33 11.16
C ALA A 101 -3.84 -14.23 11.81
N LEU A 102 -3.59 -15.54 11.94
CA LEU A 102 -4.50 -16.45 12.67
C LEU A 102 -4.56 -16.11 14.17
N GLU A 103 -3.43 -15.75 14.78
CA GLU A 103 -3.38 -15.31 16.18
C GLU A 103 -4.21 -14.03 16.38
N ILE A 104 -4.07 -13.05 15.48
CA ILE A 104 -4.81 -11.78 15.51
C ILE A 104 -6.32 -11.99 15.25
N PHE A 105 -6.68 -12.82 14.27
CA PHE A 105 -8.07 -12.98 13.84
C PHE A 105 -8.88 -13.97 14.67
N LYS A 106 -8.24 -14.90 15.38
CA LYS A 106 -8.91 -15.98 16.12
C LYS A 106 -8.31 -16.35 17.48
N GLY A 107 -7.18 -15.76 17.88
CA GLY A 107 -6.40 -16.25 19.02
C GLY A 107 -5.66 -17.58 18.76
N GLU A 108 -5.68 -18.11 17.53
CA GLU A 108 -5.11 -19.42 17.16
C GLU A 108 -3.65 -19.31 16.68
N VAL A 109 -2.70 -19.98 17.36
CA VAL A 109 -1.32 -20.15 16.87
C VAL A 109 -0.75 -21.51 17.31
N SER A 110 -0.16 -22.28 16.38
CA SER A 110 0.48 -23.56 16.69
C SER A 110 1.82 -23.36 17.42
N GLU A 111 2.17 -24.30 18.31
CA GLU A 111 3.32 -24.20 19.21
C GLU A 111 4.63 -23.90 18.47
N GLU A 112 4.83 -24.56 17.33
CA GLU A 112 5.97 -24.40 16.40
C GLU A 112 6.19 -22.96 15.91
N TYR A 113 5.15 -22.12 15.86
CA TYR A 113 5.23 -20.74 15.38
C TYR A 113 5.16 -19.68 16.48
N LYS A 114 4.81 -20.00 17.74
CA LYS A 114 4.58 -19.01 18.80
C LYS A 114 5.73 -18.01 18.97
N GLU A 115 6.96 -18.49 19.18
CA GLU A 115 8.12 -17.60 19.35
C GLU A 115 8.51 -16.86 18.06
N GLU A 116 8.23 -17.41 16.88
CA GLU A 116 8.48 -16.73 15.60
C GLU A 116 7.43 -15.64 15.32
N VAL A 117 6.16 -15.89 15.66
CA VAL A 117 5.05 -14.91 15.62
C VAL A 117 5.29 -13.77 16.61
N LYS A 118 5.74 -14.08 17.83
CA LYS A 118 6.15 -13.09 18.83
C LYS A 118 7.30 -12.22 18.33
N LYS A 119 8.37 -12.81 17.75
CA LYS A 119 9.46 -12.05 17.09
C LYS A 119 8.95 -11.20 15.93
N PHE A 120 8.04 -11.72 15.11
CA PHE A 120 7.43 -11.00 14.00
C PHE A 120 6.63 -9.79 14.52
N ARG A 121 5.83 -9.97 15.57
CA ARG A 121 5.03 -8.91 16.18
C ARG A 121 5.89 -7.82 16.82
N SER A 122 6.92 -8.16 17.58
CA SER A 122 7.85 -7.17 18.18
C SER A 122 8.73 -6.44 17.17
N ASN A 123 8.73 -6.82 15.88
CA ASN A 123 9.58 -6.21 14.84
C ASN A 123 8.80 -5.74 13.60
N SER A 124 7.46 -5.64 13.68
CA SER A 124 6.62 -5.22 12.56
C SER A 124 5.65 -4.10 12.93
N ASP A 125 5.58 -3.09 12.08
CA ASP A 125 4.50 -2.11 12.11
C ASP A 125 3.28 -2.74 11.40
N PHE A 126 2.12 -2.75 12.05
CA PHE A 126 0.89 -3.36 11.54
C PHE A 126 -0.16 -2.32 11.14
N ASN A 127 -0.95 -2.66 10.12
CA ASN A 127 -2.20 -1.99 9.81
C ASN A 127 -3.28 -3.05 9.55
N LEU A 128 -4.42 -2.89 10.21
CA LEU A 128 -5.60 -3.73 10.07
C LEU A 128 -6.70 -2.96 9.34
N ASN A 129 -7.32 -3.60 8.36
CA ASN A 129 -8.41 -3.00 7.61
C ASN A 129 -9.47 -4.05 7.28
N ALA A 130 -10.73 -3.74 7.59
CA ALA A 130 -11.88 -4.57 7.31
C ALA A 130 -12.91 -3.78 6.48
N CYS A 131 -13.65 -4.46 5.61
CA CYS A 131 -14.77 -3.86 4.90
C CYS A 131 -15.93 -4.86 4.71
N GLY A 132 -17.16 -4.34 4.76
CA GLY A 132 -18.38 -5.14 4.88
C GLY A 132 -18.66 -5.56 6.31
N GLY A 133 -19.84 -6.13 6.54
CA GLY A 133 -20.37 -6.35 7.89
C GLY A 133 -20.68 -5.04 8.62
N ASP A 134 -21.03 -5.12 9.89
CA ASP A 134 -21.06 -3.94 10.78
C ASP A 134 -19.69 -3.75 11.41
N VAL A 135 -18.91 -2.83 10.84
CA VAL A 135 -17.54 -2.51 11.27
C VAL A 135 -17.48 -2.05 12.74
N SER A 136 -18.58 -1.56 13.33
CA SER A 136 -18.60 -1.15 14.75
C SER A 136 -18.42 -2.34 15.71
N ALA A 137 -18.78 -3.56 15.29
CA ALA A 137 -18.60 -4.78 16.09
C ALA A 137 -17.12 -5.16 16.32
N LEU A 138 -16.19 -4.60 15.54
CA LEU A 138 -14.75 -4.84 15.66
C LEU A 138 -14.07 -4.09 16.82
N GLY A 139 -14.76 -3.10 17.42
CA GLY A 139 -14.20 -2.28 18.49
C GLY A 139 -12.96 -1.48 18.07
N ASN A 140 -12.16 -1.06 19.06
CA ASN A 140 -11.01 -0.18 18.86
C ASN A 140 -9.71 -0.91 18.48
N ASP A 141 -9.65 -2.25 18.64
CA ASP A 141 -8.43 -3.04 18.48
C ASP A 141 -8.40 -3.88 17.19
N MET A 142 -9.56 -4.22 16.63
CA MET A 142 -9.70 -5.16 15.52
C MET A 142 -8.97 -6.49 15.79
N MET A 143 -9.16 -7.06 16.98
CA MET A 143 -8.59 -8.35 17.39
C MET A 143 -9.70 -9.37 17.70
N HIS A 144 -9.38 -10.67 17.76
CA HIS A 144 -10.20 -11.65 18.48
C HIS A 144 -10.35 -11.23 19.95
N PRO A 145 -11.56 -11.27 20.55
CA PRO A 145 -12.80 -11.90 20.06
C PRO A 145 -13.77 -10.94 19.35
N ASN A 146 -13.39 -9.67 19.09
CA ASN A 146 -14.24 -8.73 18.36
C ASN A 146 -14.38 -9.13 16.86
N MET A 147 -13.41 -9.86 16.34
CA MET A 147 -13.45 -10.50 15.02
C MET A 147 -14.62 -11.48 14.84
N ASP A 148 -14.92 -12.31 15.84
CA ASP A 148 -15.99 -13.30 15.73
C ASP A 148 -17.36 -12.60 15.69
N LYS A 149 -17.56 -11.60 16.55
CA LYS A 149 -18.76 -10.73 16.54
C LYS A 149 -18.98 -10.08 15.18
N TRP A 150 -17.92 -9.53 14.59
CA TRP A 150 -18.00 -8.96 13.23
C TRP A 150 -18.34 -10.03 12.18
N SER A 151 -17.83 -11.26 12.34
CA SER A 151 -18.13 -12.37 11.44
C SER A 151 -19.62 -12.77 11.46
N GLU A 152 -20.32 -12.58 12.58
CA GLU A 152 -21.78 -12.80 12.68
C GLU A 152 -22.59 -11.78 11.86
N THR A 153 -22.04 -10.57 11.66
CA THR A 153 -22.72 -9.47 10.93
C THR A 153 -22.63 -9.56 9.40
N ILE A 154 -21.81 -10.50 8.89
CA ILE A 154 -21.46 -10.67 7.47
C ILE A 154 -22.67 -10.75 6.55
N SER A 155 -23.69 -11.52 6.95
CA SER A 155 -24.86 -11.85 6.12
C SER A 155 -25.67 -10.63 5.68
N ASN A 156 -25.64 -9.56 6.48
CA ASN A 156 -26.55 -8.42 6.32
C ASN A 156 -25.93 -7.26 5.52
N ASN A 157 -24.60 -7.17 5.46
CA ASN A 157 -23.87 -6.03 4.86
C ASN A 157 -22.74 -6.48 3.90
N PRO A 158 -23.05 -7.19 2.80
CA PRO A 158 -22.05 -7.56 1.79
C PRO A 158 -21.67 -6.34 0.92
N VAL A 159 -20.37 -6.04 0.83
CA VAL A 159 -19.81 -4.96 -0.02
C VAL A 159 -18.90 -5.52 -1.11
N PHE A 160 -18.47 -4.69 -2.06
CA PHE A 160 -17.41 -5.08 -2.99
C PHE A 160 -16.12 -5.38 -2.21
N ILE A 161 -15.63 -6.62 -2.36
CA ILE A 161 -14.39 -7.05 -1.71
C ILE A 161 -13.29 -7.29 -2.74
N THR A 162 -13.51 -8.15 -3.74
CA THR A 162 -12.45 -8.51 -4.69
C THR A 162 -12.96 -8.66 -6.10
N PHE A 163 -12.09 -8.38 -7.06
CA PHE A 163 -12.17 -8.97 -8.38
C PHE A 163 -12.03 -10.50 -8.27
N ASP A 164 -12.77 -11.24 -9.09
CA ASP A 164 -12.45 -12.64 -9.31
C ASP A 164 -11.13 -12.78 -10.10
N ARG A 165 -10.52 -13.97 -10.10
CA ARG A 165 -9.22 -14.20 -10.75
C ARG A 165 -9.31 -14.27 -12.28
N LEU A 166 -10.49 -14.39 -12.87
CA LEU A 166 -10.68 -14.49 -14.32
C LEU A 166 -11.59 -13.37 -14.83
N LYS A 167 -11.09 -12.58 -15.80
CA LYS A 167 -11.86 -11.61 -16.60
C LYS A 167 -12.78 -10.69 -15.78
N SER A 168 -12.26 -10.14 -14.69
CA SER A 168 -12.99 -9.24 -13.78
C SER A 168 -12.94 -7.77 -14.16
N LEU A 169 -11.93 -7.40 -14.93
CA LEU A 169 -11.78 -6.09 -15.54
C LEU A 169 -11.78 -6.31 -17.05
N SER A 170 -12.55 -5.51 -17.77
CA SER A 170 -12.64 -5.51 -19.22
C SER A 170 -12.24 -4.13 -19.76
N PHE A 171 -11.53 -4.10 -20.88
CA PHE A 171 -10.93 -2.88 -21.40
C PHE A 171 -12.02 -1.93 -21.92
N ILE A 172 -11.92 -0.63 -21.60
CA ILE A 172 -12.97 0.33 -22.00
C ILE A 172 -13.06 0.50 -23.53
N GLY A 173 -11.93 0.36 -24.25
CA GLY A 173 -11.90 0.39 -25.72
C GLY A 173 -12.66 -0.76 -26.41
N ASP A 174 -12.96 -1.87 -25.70
CA ASP A 174 -13.83 -2.94 -26.23
C ASP A 174 -15.29 -2.46 -26.44
N LEU A 175 -15.67 -1.33 -25.83
CA LEU A 175 -16.98 -0.70 -25.96
C LEU A 175 -17.10 0.21 -27.19
N ALA A 176 -15.98 0.62 -27.82
CA ALA A 176 -16.01 1.34 -29.09
C ALA A 176 -16.71 0.49 -30.18
N GLU A 177 -17.52 1.11 -31.02
CA GLU A 177 -18.35 0.39 -32.00
C GLU A 177 -17.55 -0.10 -33.20
N ASP A 178 -16.81 0.81 -33.86
CA ASP A 178 -15.94 0.51 -34.99
C ASP A 178 -14.56 -0.03 -34.56
N GLU A 179 -13.74 -0.41 -35.54
CA GLU A 179 -12.40 -0.98 -35.32
C GLU A 179 -11.30 0.09 -35.24
N THR A 180 -11.41 1.17 -36.02
CA THR A 180 -10.44 2.27 -36.04
C THR A 180 -10.36 2.96 -34.67
N ARG A 181 -11.52 3.28 -34.07
CA ARG A 181 -11.61 3.86 -32.73
C ARG A 181 -11.11 2.91 -31.65
N ARG A 182 -11.40 1.61 -31.77
CA ARG A 182 -10.85 0.57 -30.88
C ARG A 182 -9.33 0.53 -30.91
N ASN A 183 -8.74 0.64 -32.09
CA ASN A 183 -7.29 0.64 -32.25
C ASN A 183 -6.67 1.91 -31.64
N GLN A 184 -7.30 3.09 -31.79
CA GLN A 184 -6.87 4.30 -31.06
C GLN A 184 -6.81 4.08 -29.53
N PHE A 185 -7.80 3.41 -28.94
CA PHE A 185 -7.77 3.05 -27.53
C PHE A 185 -6.61 2.08 -27.19
N ILE A 186 -6.39 1.06 -28.02
CA ILE A 186 -5.32 0.06 -27.82
C ILE A 186 -3.94 0.72 -27.88
N ASP A 187 -3.71 1.62 -28.84
CA ASP A 187 -2.43 2.32 -29.05
C ASP A 187 -2.14 3.35 -27.94
N ALA A 188 -3.18 4.06 -27.46
CA ALA A 188 -3.05 5.04 -26.38
C ALA A 188 -2.83 4.40 -25.00
N TRP A 189 -3.40 3.23 -24.73
CA TRP A 189 -3.33 2.57 -23.42
C TRP A 189 -1.91 2.40 -22.85
N PRO A 190 -0.90 1.85 -23.58
CA PRO A 190 0.46 1.72 -23.04
C PRO A 190 1.13 3.07 -22.78
N ILE A 191 0.82 4.10 -23.56
CA ILE A 191 1.35 5.46 -23.38
C ILE A 191 0.77 6.07 -22.08
N TYR A 192 -0.55 6.04 -21.94
CA TYR A 192 -1.27 6.49 -20.76
C TYR A 192 -0.82 5.73 -19.50
N ALA A 193 -0.71 4.41 -19.57
CA ALA A 193 -0.27 3.57 -18.45
C ALA A 193 1.19 3.84 -18.04
N ASN A 194 2.07 4.17 -18.99
CA ASN A 194 3.43 4.59 -18.70
C ASN A 194 3.48 5.98 -18.05
N ASN A 195 2.72 6.94 -18.55
CA ASN A 195 2.71 8.31 -18.03
C ASN A 195 2.09 8.40 -16.62
N HIS A 196 1.06 7.59 -16.36
CA HIS A 196 0.40 7.49 -15.06
C HIS A 196 0.99 6.40 -14.13
N ARG A 197 2.16 5.85 -14.47
CA ARG A 197 2.85 4.89 -13.60
C ARG A 197 3.27 5.58 -12.31
N ARG A 198 2.67 5.17 -11.18
CA ARG A 198 3.13 5.63 -9.86
C ARG A 198 4.44 4.94 -9.52
N GLU A 199 5.55 5.57 -9.90
CA GLU A 199 6.85 5.22 -9.35
C GLU A 199 6.79 5.39 -7.84
N PHE A 200 6.99 4.31 -7.10
CA PHE A 200 7.13 4.36 -5.66
C PHE A 200 8.38 5.18 -5.36
N LYS A 201 8.19 6.43 -4.94
CA LYS A 201 9.26 7.24 -4.37
C LYS A 201 9.84 6.46 -3.20
N SER A 202 11.03 5.92 -3.39
CA SER A 202 11.93 5.68 -2.27
C SER A 202 12.04 7.01 -1.54
N PHE A 203 11.61 7.03 -0.29
CA PHE A 203 12.05 8.09 0.61
C PHE A 203 13.58 7.98 0.72
N ASP A 204 14.27 9.07 1.03
CA ASP A 204 15.63 8.96 1.54
C ASP A 204 15.53 8.45 2.99
N PRO A 205 16.07 7.27 3.33
CA PRO A 205 16.22 6.89 4.72
C PRO A 205 17.23 7.82 5.37
N SER A 206 17.13 8.01 6.69
CA SER A 206 18.09 8.83 7.46
C SER A 206 19.52 8.34 7.24
N TYR A 207 20.28 9.06 6.41
CA TYR A 207 21.68 8.76 6.15
C TYR A 207 22.55 9.37 7.25
N LEU A 208 23.62 8.67 7.62
CA LEU A 208 24.61 9.23 8.53
C LEU A 208 25.58 10.09 7.73
N GLU A 209 25.37 11.41 7.76
CA GLU A 209 26.37 12.36 7.29
C GLU A 209 27.50 12.43 8.32
N TYR A 210 28.67 11.89 7.97
CA TYR A 210 29.83 11.97 8.85
C TYR A 210 30.47 13.35 8.73
N ALA A 211 30.84 13.93 9.87
CA ALA A 211 31.70 15.10 9.94
C ALA A 211 32.83 14.81 10.92
N TYR A 212 34.08 15.02 10.49
CA TYR A 212 35.23 14.83 11.36
C TYR A 212 35.42 16.07 12.24
N VAL A 213 35.21 15.90 13.55
CA VAL A 213 35.59 16.92 14.55
C VAL A 213 37.11 16.91 14.68
N THR A 214 37.80 17.82 13.98
CA THR A 214 39.28 17.81 13.92
C THR A 214 39.95 18.32 15.19
N SER A 215 39.21 19.07 16.02
CA SER A 215 39.63 19.53 17.34
C SER A 215 38.44 20.05 18.14
N THR A 216 38.63 20.21 19.45
CA THR A 216 37.77 21.05 20.30
C THR A 216 38.52 22.33 20.65
N THR A 217 37.86 23.48 20.57
CA THR A 217 38.39 24.76 21.07
C THR A 217 37.77 25.08 22.43
N SER A 218 38.61 25.45 23.38
CA SER A 218 38.21 25.95 24.70
C SER A 218 37.52 27.31 24.54
N ALA A 219 36.29 27.44 25.03
CA ALA A 219 35.52 28.67 24.92
C ALA A 219 35.84 29.65 26.05
N SER A 220 37.05 30.22 26.06
CA SER A 220 37.43 31.26 27.02
C SER A 220 36.75 32.60 26.71
N ARG A 221 36.14 33.22 27.73
CA ARG A 221 35.52 34.56 27.66
C ARG A 221 35.81 35.30 28.98
N TYR A 222 36.20 36.56 28.90
CA TYR A 222 36.81 37.31 30.02
C TYR A 222 36.39 38.80 30.00
N ILE A 223 36.12 39.48 31.13
CA ILE A 223 35.80 38.98 32.49
C ILE A 223 34.33 39.37 32.83
N PHE A 224 33.91 40.37 33.62
CA PHE A 224 34.58 41.39 34.44
C PHE A 224 33.69 41.82 35.63
N TYR A 225 34.34 42.17 36.75
CA TYR A 225 33.80 42.95 37.88
C TYR A 225 32.51 42.49 38.57
N ASP A 226 32.41 41.22 38.97
CA ASP A 226 32.04 40.89 40.37
C ASP A 226 32.49 39.47 40.81
N GLY A 227 33.81 39.24 40.79
CA GLY A 227 34.44 38.01 41.33
C GLY A 227 34.32 36.76 40.46
N ASP A 228 33.10 36.22 40.29
CA ASP A 228 32.88 34.86 39.79
C ASP A 228 32.62 34.75 38.28
N VAL A 229 33.42 33.91 37.60
CA VAL A 229 33.22 33.54 36.18
C VAL A 229 33.31 32.03 36.01
N PHE A 230 32.17 31.37 35.86
CA PHE A 230 32.10 29.95 35.49
C PHE A 230 31.99 29.79 33.96
N ALA A 231 33.04 29.25 33.34
CA ALA A 231 33.07 28.89 31.92
C ALA A 231 33.70 27.50 31.72
N LEU A 232 32.89 26.46 31.85
CA LEU A 232 33.29 25.06 31.61
C LEU A 232 32.59 24.51 30.37
N GLY A 233 33.25 24.60 29.22
CA GLY A 233 32.72 24.10 27.96
C GLY A 233 33.72 24.18 26.80
N THR A 234 33.80 23.11 26.02
CA THR A 234 34.48 23.07 24.73
C THR A 234 33.45 23.18 23.60
N LYS A 235 33.84 23.83 22.49
CA LYS A 235 33.08 23.75 21.24
C LYS A 235 33.80 22.83 20.24
N PRO A 236 33.10 21.90 19.56
CA PRO A 236 33.70 21.10 18.51
C PRO A 236 33.96 21.97 17.27
N VAL A 237 35.16 21.86 16.69
CA VAL A 237 35.47 22.41 15.37
C VAL A 237 35.03 21.39 14.34
N ILE A 238 33.84 21.62 13.78
CA ILE A 238 33.26 20.80 12.71
C ILE A 238 33.91 21.23 11.38
N LYS A 239 34.37 20.27 10.58
CA LYS A 239 34.66 20.45 9.17
C LYS A 239 33.76 19.54 8.35
N GLU A 240 33.12 20.10 7.33
CA GLU A 240 32.32 19.33 6.38
C GLU A 240 33.23 18.42 5.54
N GLY A 241 32.88 17.14 5.46
CA GLY A 241 33.58 16.16 4.63
C GLY A 241 32.98 16.09 3.23
N SER A 242 33.81 16.10 2.20
CA SER A 242 33.37 15.80 0.83
C SER A 242 32.93 14.34 0.73
N LYS A 243 31.71 14.10 0.25
CA LYS A 243 31.11 12.75 0.16
C LYS A 243 31.89 11.83 -0.79
N SER A 244 32.03 10.57 -0.37
CA SER A 244 32.67 9.46 -1.09
C SER A 244 31.68 8.30 -1.27
#